data_AF-Q058D9-F1
#
_entry.id   AF-Q058D9-F1
#
_cell.length_a   1.000
_cell.length_b   1.000
_cell.length_c   1.000
_cell.angle_alpha   90.00
_cell.angle_beta   90.00
_cell.angle_gamma   90.00
#
_symmetry.space_group_name_H-M   'P 1'
#
loop_
_entity.id
_entity.type
_entity.pdbx_description
1 polymer ?
#
loop_
_entity_poly.entity_id
_entity_poly.type
_entity_poly.pdbx_seq_one_letter_code
_entity_poly.pdbx_strand_id
1 'polypeptide(L)'
;MHIQNIHKIYINHAEKIKWLCIFLIILSIIVNYYFFVYKFLKITKIIYFSTLLILIVSIFINTNIGQHTLKFIHSIKIELSHIIWPNYKETLKITGIILLLTILTSIFLWLLDGIILRIISWVLTPRL
;
A
#
# COMPACT_ATOMS: atom_id res chain seq x y z
N MET A 1 2.96 23.86 -32.51
CA MET A 1 2.32 24.11 -31.19
C MET A 1 0.79 23.96 -31.21
N HIS A 2 0.06 24.55 -32.16
CA HIS A 2 -1.42 24.53 -32.18
C HIS A 2 -2.06 23.13 -32.35
N ILE A 3 -1.44 22.23 -33.11
CA ILE A 3 -1.98 20.88 -33.42
C ILE A 3 -2.00 19.95 -32.20
N GLN A 4 -1.01 20.08 -31.29
CA GLN A 4 -0.95 19.29 -30.05
C GLN A 4 -2.07 19.64 -29.07
N ASN A 5 -2.49 20.92 -29.03
CA ASN A 5 -3.61 21.35 -28.19
C ASN A 5 -4.94 20.75 -28.68
N ILE A 6 -5.17 20.70 -30.00
CA ILE A 6 -6.39 20.11 -30.56
C ILE A 6 -6.50 18.62 -30.21
N HIS A 7 -5.38 17.89 -30.32
CA HIS A 7 -5.34 16.48 -29.95
C HIS A 7 -5.63 16.25 -28.46
N LYS A 8 -5.06 17.10 -27.59
CA LYS A 8 -5.29 17.05 -26.14
C LYS A 8 -6.75 17.35 -25.77
N ILE A 9 -7.38 18.30 -26.47
CA ILE A 9 -8.79 18.64 -26.30
C ILE A 9 -9.68 17.44 -26.66
N TYR A 10 -9.45 16.80 -27.81
CA TYR A 10 -10.22 15.63 -28.24
C TYR A 10 -10.15 14.45 -27.25
N ILE A 11 -8.93 14.12 -26.78
CA ILE A 11 -8.73 13.07 -25.78
C ILE A 11 -9.49 13.37 -24.49
N ASN A 12 -9.45 14.62 -24.03
CA ASN A 12 -10.14 15.02 -22.79
C ASN A 12 -11.67 14.90 -22.91
N HIS A 13 -12.26 15.22 -24.06
CA HIS A 13 -13.70 15.01 -24.28
C HIS A 13 -14.07 13.52 -24.29
N ALA A 14 -13.26 12.68 -24.96
CA ALA A 14 -13.47 11.24 -24.97
C ALA A 14 -13.35 10.62 -23.56
N GLU A 15 -12.42 11.11 -22.74
CA GLU A 15 -12.29 10.70 -21.33
C GLU A 15 -13.51 11.11 -20.50
N LYS A 16 -13.97 12.35 -20.63
CA LYS A 16 -15.19 12.82 -19.92
C LYS A 16 -16.40 11.94 -20.22
N ILE A 17 -16.56 11.53 -21.48
CA ILE A 17 -17.66 10.62 -21.89
C ILE A 17 -17.50 9.25 -21.20
N LYS A 18 -16.29 8.67 -21.19
CA LYS A 18 -16.02 7.38 -20.51
C LYS A 18 -16.31 7.45 -19.00
N TRP A 19 -15.90 8.54 -18.35
CA TRP A 19 -16.18 8.79 -16.93
C TRP A 19 -17.67 8.96 -16.64
N LEU A 20 -18.39 9.66 -17.53
CA LEU A 20 -19.84 9.80 -17.43
C LEU A 20 -20.56 8.44 -17.58
N CYS A 21 -20.11 7.58 -18.50
CA CYS A 21 -20.62 6.20 -18.61
C CYS A 21 -20.39 5.39 -17.33
N ILE A 22 -19.20 5.47 -16.73
CA ILE A 22 -18.90 4.81 -15.45
C ILE A 22 -19.87 5.29 -14.37
N PHE A 23 -20.06 6.61 -14.25
CA PHE A 23 -20.97 7.20 -13.27
C PHE A 23 -22.41 6.72 -13.44
N LEU A 24 -22.92 6.66 -14.69
CA LEU A 24 -24.25 6.12 -14.98
C LEU A 24 -24.39 4.64 -14.59
N ILE A 25 -23.37 3.82 -14.82
CA ILE A 25 -23.38 2.40 -14.45
C ILE A 25 -23.39 2.24 -12.93
N ILE A 26 -22.60 3.02 -12.19
CA ILE A 26 -22.63 3.03 -10.71
C ILE A 26 -24.02 3.39 -10.20
N LEU A 27 -24.63 4.43 -10.78
CA LEU A 27 -25.97 4.86 -10.40
C LEU A 27 -27.00 3.76 -10.68
N SER A 28 -26.87 3.08 -11.81
CA SER A 28 -27.71 1.93 -12.16
C SER A 28 -27.57 0.77 -11.16
N ILE A 29 -26.35 0.47 -10.70
CA ILE A 29 -26.08 -0.54 -9.67
C ILE A 29 -26.80 -0.18 -8.36
N ILE A 30 -26.73 1.09 -7.94
CA ILE A 30 -27.35 1.57 -6.70
C ILE A 30 -28.88 1.50 -6.79
N VAL A 31 -29.47 2.01 -7.87
CA VAL A 31 -30.92 1.94 -8.10
C VAL A 31 -31.40 0.48 -8.13
N ASN A 32 -30.64 -0.39 -8.80
CA ASN A 32 -30.97 -1.81 -8.88
C ASN A 32 -30.88 -2.47 -7.49
N TYR A 33 -29.87 -2.14 -6.68
CA TYR A 33 -29.78 -2.62 -5.31
C TYR A 33 -31.02 -2.26 -4.49
N TYR A 34 -31.51 -1.02 -4.55
CA TYR A 34 -32.72 -0.64 -3.80
C TYR A 34 -34.00 -1.29 -4.35
N PHE A 35 -34.15 -1.43 -5.67
CA PHE A 35 -35.38 -1.94 -6.28
C PHE A 35 -35.49 -3.46 -6.30
N PHE A 36 -34.39 -4.18 -6.55
CA PHE A 36 -34.39 -5.64 -6.76
C PHE A 36 -34.14 -6.48 -5.50
N VAL A 37 -33.73 -5.87 -4.38
CA VAL A 37 -33.47 -6.58 -3.11
C VAL A 37 -34.70 -7.32 -2.55
N TYR A 38 -35.92 -6.84 -2.82
CA TYR A 38 -37.14 -7.41 -2.24
C TYR A 38 -37.86 -8.46 -3.09
N LYS A 39 -37.56 -8.56 -4.40
CA LYS A 39 -38.41 -9.31 -5.35
C LYS A 39 -37.77 -10.56 -5.96
N PHE A 40 -36.45 -10.71 -5.90
CA PHE A 40 -35.72 -11.76 -6.62
C PHE A 40 -34.96 -12.75 -5.72
N LEU A 41 -34.71 -13.95 -6.25
CA LEU A 41 -33.93 -15.01 -5.62
C LEU A 41 -32.46 -14.59 -5.41
N LYS A 42 -31.79 -15.14 -4.38
CA LYS A 42 -30.42 -14.76 -3.99
C LYS A 42 -29.38 -14.96 -5.10
N ILE A 43 -29.56 -15.97 -5.95
CA ILE A 43 -28.61 -16.36 -7.00
C ILE A 43 -28.60 -15.36 -8.16
N THR A 44 -29.79 -14.92 -8.62
CA THR A 44 -29.89 -13.96 -9.74
C THR A 44 -29.29 -12.60 -9.39
N LYS A 45 -29.40 -12.18 -8.12
CA LYS A 45 -28.76 -10.97 -7.59
C LYS A 45 -27.23 -10.99 -7.75
N ILE A 46 -26.60 -12.11 -7.38
CA ILE A 46 -25.14 -12.26 -7.42
C ILE A 46 -24.62 -12.21 -8.86
N ILE A 47 -25.28 -12.92 -9.77
CA ILE A 47 -24.90 -12.96 -11.19
C ILE A 47 -24.99 -11.57 -11.80
N TYR A 48 -26.10 -10.86 -11.58
CA TYR A 48 -26.31 -9.54 -12.15
C TYR A 48 -25.29 -8.52 -11.63
N PHE A 49 -25.02 -8.52 -10.32
CA PHE A 49 -24.02 -7.64 -9.72
C PHE A 49 -22.61 -7.94 -10.25
N SER A 50 -22.26 -9.22 -10.37
CA SER A 50 -20.97 -9.63 -10.94
C SER A 50 -20.82 -9.16 -12.40
N THR A 51 -21.85 -9.32 -13.24
CA THR A 51 -21.79 -8.85 -14.64
C THR A 51 -21.61 -7.34 -14.76
N LEU A 52 -22.30 -6.55 -13.93
CA LEU A 52 -22.15 -5.09 -13.93
C LEU A 52 -20.77 -4.65 -13.42
N LEU A 53 -20.22 -5.35 -12.42
CA LEU A 53 -18.87 -5.12 -11.93
C LEU A 53 -17.83 -5.39 -13.03
N ILE A 54 -17.97 -6.49 -13.78
CA ILE A 54 -17.08 -6.79 -14.90
C ILE A 54 -17.12 -5.68 -15.96
N LEU A 55 -18.32 -5.18 -16.30
CA LEU A 55 -18.50 -4.10 -17.27
C LEU A 55 -17.79 -2.82 -16.82
N ILE A 56 -17.93 -2.46 -15.54
CA ILE A 56 -17.32 -1.23 -15.02
C ILE A 56 -15.80 -1.29 -15.02
N VAL A 57 -15.24 -2.43 -14.62
CA VAL A 57 -13.79 -2.65 -14.60
C VAL A 57 -13.23 -2.63 -16.02
N SER A 58 -13.93 -3.24 -16.99
CA SER A 58 -13.55 -3.23 -18.40
C SER A 58 -13.47 -1.80 -18.97
N ILE A 59 -14.48 -0.98 -18.69
CA ILE A 59 -14.49 0.42 -19.14
C ILE A 59 -13.39 1.21 -18.43
N PHE A 60 -13.19 1.00 -17.13
CA PHE A 60 -12.16 1.68 -16.34
C PHE A 60 -10.74 1.38 -16.84
N ILE A 61 -10.42 0.12 -17.15
CA ILE A 61 -9.11 -0.27 -17.72
C ILE A 61 -8.85 0.44 -19.04
N ASN A 62 -9.88 0.66 -19.86
CA ASN A 62 -9.76 1.36 -21.14
C ASN A 62 -9.74 2.90 -21.01
N THR A 63 -9.82 3.46 -19.80
CA THR A 63 -9.59 4.90 -19.59
C THR A 63 -8.11 5.21 -19.63
N ASN A 64 -7.76 6.47 -19.90
CA ASN A 64 -6.36 6.88 -19.95
C ASN A 64 -5.67 6.68 -18.59
N ILE A 65 -6.36 7.02 -17.48
CA ILE A 65 -5.93 6.70 -16.12
C ILE A 65 -5.67 5.20 -15.96
N GLY A 66 -6.59 4.33 -16.41
CA GLY A 66 -6.46 2.88 -16.29
C GLY A 66 -5.28 2.30 -17.08
N GLN A 67 -5.03 2.81 -18.29
CA GLN A 67 -3.86 2.39 -19.07
C GLN A 67 -2.55 2.90 -18.47
N HIS A 68 -2.54 4.11 -17.91
CA HIS A 68 -1.38 4.66 -17.22
C HIS A 68 -1.02 3.86 -15.95
N THR A 69 -2.02 3.47 -15.15
CA THR A 69 -1.78 2.65 -13.95
C THR A 69 -1.27 1.25 -14.31
N LEU A 70 -1.79 0.62 -15.36
CA LEU A 70 -1.28 -0.67 -15.85
C LEU A 70 0.18 -0.59 -16.31
N LYS A 71 0.54 0.47 -17.05
CA LYS A 71 1.92 0.73 -17.44
C LYS A 71 2.81 0.96 -16.22
N PHE A 72 2.32 1.71 -15.22
CA PHE A 72 3.05 1.95 -13.98
C PHE A 72 3.32 0.66 -13.19
N ILE A 73 2.33 -0.24 -13.08
CA ILE A 73 2.51 -1.55 -12.45
C ILE A 73 3.58 -2.38 -13.18
N HIS A 74 3.58 -2.33 -14.51
CA HIS A 74 4.61 -3.00 -15.31
C HIS A 74 6.00 -2.41 -15.05
N SER A 75 6.12 -1.09 -15.01
CA SER A 75 7.38 -0.40 -14.66
C SER A 75 7.86 -0.75 -13.26
N ILE A 76 6.97 -0.79 -12.26
CA ILE A 76 7.30 -1.21 -10.89
C ILE A 76 7.86 -2.63 -10.89
N LYS A 77 7.24 -3.57 -11.62
CA LYS A 77 7.72 -4.96 -11.66
C LYS A 77 9.14 -5.05 -12.21
N ILE A 78 9.44 -4.26 -13.24
CA ILE A 78 10.80 -4.18 -13.81
C ILE A 78 11.76 -3.62 -12.76
N GLU A 79 11.39 -2.55 -12.07
CA GLU A 79 12.24 -1.94 -11.03
C GLU A 79 12.46 -2.86 -9.82
N LEU A 80 11.39 -3.52 -9.34
CA LEU A 80 11.45 -4.52 -8.28
C LEU A 80 12.35 -5.70 -8.63
N SER A 81 12.43 -6.08 -9.91
CA SER A 81 13.32 -7.15 -10.35
C SER A 81 14.80 -6.79 -10.27
N HIS A 82 15.12 -5.49 -10.23
CA HIS A 82 16.48 -5.00 -9.99
C HIS A 82 16.81 -4.88 -8.49
N ILE A 83 15.84 -5.13 -7.60
CA ILE A 83 16.09 -5.16 -6.17
C ILE A 83 16.81 -6.48 -5.85
N ILE A 84 18.12 -6.36 -5.69
CA ILE A 84 18.97 -7.43 -5.22
C ILE A 84 18.63 -7.61 -3.74
N TRP A 85 17.78 -8.58 -3.43
CA TRP A 85 17.43 -8.87 -2.04
C TRP A 85 18.70 -9.30 -1.29
N PRO A 86 18.91 -8.76 -0.08
CA PRO A 86 20.11 -9.04 0.69
C PRO A 86 20.21 -10.53 0.96
N ASN A 87 21.41 -11.09 0.79
CA ASN A 87 21.66 -12.50 1.06
C ASN A 87 21.53 -12.75 2.57
N TYR A 88 20.89 -13.86 2.96
CA TYR A 88 20.72 -14.27 4.36
C TYR A 88 22.03 -14.24 5.15
N LYS A 89 23.15 -14.57 4.52
CA LYS A 89 24.49 -14.51 5.15
C LYS A 89 24.93 -13.10 5.53
N GLU A 90 24.60 -12.09 4.71
CA GLU A 90 24.94 -10.69 4.98
C GLU A 90 24.06 -10.12 6.10
N THR A 91 22.76 -10.43 6.07
CA THR A 91 21.81 -10.03 7.13
C THR A 91 22.22 -10.61 8.49
N LEU A 92 22.62 -11.89 8.53
CA LEU A 92 23.08 -12.54 9.77
C LEU A 92 24.40 -11.96 10.28
N LYS A 93 25.31 -11.57 9.38
CA LYS A 93 26.55 -10.91 9.78
C LYS A 93 26.26 -9.58 10.48
N ILE A 94 25.37 -8.76 9.92
CA ILE A 94 25.04 -7.45 10.48
C ILE A 94 24.28 -7.59 11.81
N THR A 95 23.29 -8.47 11.88
CA THR A 95 22.54 -8.72 13.13
C THR A 95 23.43 -9.33 14.22
N GLY A 96 24.36 -10.23 13.87
CA GLY A 96 25.34 -10.76 14.81
C GLY A 96 26.28 -9.69 15.38
N ILE A 97 26.75 -8.76 14.53
CA ILE A 97 27.55 -7.59 14.98
C ILE A 97 26.73 -6.72 15.95
N ILE A 98 25.47 -6.44 15.63
CA ILE A 98 24.59 -5.65 16.51
C ILE A 98 24.38 -6.36 17.85
N LEU A 99 24.10 -7.68 17.85
CA LEU A 99 23.95 -8.46 19.08
C LEU A 99 25.19 -8.38 19.98
N LEU A 100 26.37 -8.53 19.39
CA LEU A 100 27.63 -8.43 20.12
C LEU A 100 27.81 -7.02 20.72
N LEU A 101 27.49 -5.98 19.93
CA LEU A 101 27.53 -4.60 20.39
C LEU A 101 26.55 -4.36 21.56
N THR A 102 25.32 -4.86 21.48
CA THR A 102 24.30 -4.69 22.53
C THR A 102 24.64 -5.45 23.81
N ILE A 103 25.22 -6.64 23.70
CA ILE A 103 25.70 -7.39 24.88
C ILE A 103 26.83 -6.62 25.57
N LEU A 104 27.77 -6.08 24.79
CA LEU A 104 28.88 -5.30 25.32
C LEU A 104 28.40 -4.03 26.03
N THR A 105 27.45 -3.30 25.43
CA THR A 105 26.88 -2.11 26.07
C THR A 105 26.09 -2.47 27.33
N SER A 106 25.30 -3.55 27.30
CA SER A 106 24.57 -4.02 28.47
C SER A 106 25.49 -4.35 29.65
N ILE A 107 26.63 -5.01 29.40
CA ILE A 107 27.59 -5.32 30.47
C ILE A 107 28.27 -4.05 31.02
N PHE A 108 28.58 -3.10 30.14
CA PHE A 108 29.17 -1.83 30.52
C PHE A 108 28.23 -1.01 31.42
N LEU A 109 26.96 -0.90 31.02
CA LEU A 109 25.91 -0.25 31.81
C LEU A 109 25.75 -0.93 33.17
N TRP A 110 25.61 -2.26 33.20
CA TRP A 110 25.46 -3.02 34.45
C TRP A 110 26.61 -2.79 35.44
N LEU A 111 27.85 -2.76 34.93
CA LEU A 111 29.04 -2.50 35.74
C LEU A 111 29.04 -1.07 36.30
N LEU A 112 28.66 -0.10 35.48
CA LEU A 112 28.60 1.31 35.86
C LEU A 112 27.51 1.57 36.90
N ASP A 113 26.32 0.99 36.73
CA ASP A 113 25.23 1.02 37.71
C ASP A 113 25.66 0.41 39.05
N GLY A 114 26.37 -0.73 39.02
CA GLY A 114 26.89 -1.38 40.23
C GLY A 114 27.90 -0.53 41.00
N ILE A 115 28.78 0.18 40.28
CA ILE A 115 29.76 1.10 40.88
C ILE A 115 29.05 2.30 41.50
N ILE A 116 28.12 2.91 40.78
CA ILE A 116 27.35 4.06 41.28
C ILE A 116 26.59 3.68 42.54
N LEU A 117 25.87 2.56 42.55
CA LEU A 117 25.12 2.10 43.73
C LEU A 117 26.03 1.85 44.93
N ARG A 118 27.22 1.29 44.72
CA ARG A 118 28.21 1.10 45.78
C ARG A 118 28.68 2.43 46.37
N ILE A 119 28.96 3.42 45.53
CA ILE A 119 29.36 4.77 45.97
C ILE A 119 28.22 5.43 46.73
N ILE A 120 26.99 5.39 46.21
CA ILE A 120 25.81 5.96 46.87
C ILE A 120 25.60 5.30 48.23
N SER A 121 25.66 3.97 48.32
CA SER A 121 25.55 3.27 49.60
C SER A 121 26.65 3.72 50.54
N TRP A 122 27.91 3.77 50.10
CA TRP A 122 29.02 4.18 50.96
C TRP A 122 28.88 5.60 51.49
N VAL A 123 28.27 6.52 50.73
CA VAL A 123 27.97 7.90 51.17
C VAL A 123 26.73 7.98 52.08
N LEU A 124 25.73 7.12 51.86
CA LEU A 124 24.47 7.12 52.62
C LEU A 124 24.55 6.39 53.96
N THR A 125 25.31 5.28 54.01
CA THR A 125 25.48 4.45 55.21
C THR A 125 26.14 5.16 56.41
N PRO A 126 27.09 6.11 56.30
CA PRO A 126 27.73 6.73 57.48
C PRO A 126 26.79 7.57 58.37
N ARG A 127 25.50 7.71 58.03
CA ARG A 127 24.50 8.48 58.81
C ARG A 127 23.28 7.66 59.27
N LEU A 128 23.36 6.32 59.20
CA LEU A 128 22.43 5.36 59.81
C LEU A 128 23.24 4.47 60.76
#